data_AF-A0A3D4W883-F1
#
_entry.id   AF-A0A3D4W883-F1
#
_cell.length_a   1.000
_cell.length_b   1.000
_cell.length_c   1.000
_cell.angle_alpha   90.00
_cell.angle_beta   90.00
_cell.angle_gamma   90.00
#
_symmetry.space_group_name_H-M   'P 1'
#
loop_
_entity.id
_entity.type
_entity.pdbx_description
1 polymer ?
#
loop_
_entity_poly.entity_id
_entity_poly.type
_entity_poly.pdbx_seq_one_letter_code
_entity_poly.pdbx_strand_id
1 'polypeptide(L)'
;AVEVKGESNVLPYVETFVSGNRLVVEFRNGYNIREHFTVEVYITTPGLSSIHLSGSGHLESGTFVCEHADIELSGSGSIECGFIAESIEAAVSGSGIMSVGGQAGIG
;
A
#
# COMPACT_ATOMS: atom_id res chain seq x y z
N ALA A 1 -8.32 9.32 7.08
CA ALA A 1 -8.90 9.99 5.89
C ALA A 1 -8.36 9.32 4.63
N VAL A 2 -9.15 9.30 3.55
CA VAL A 2 -8.72 8.78 2.24
C VAL A 2 -9.09 9.83 1.20
N GLU A 3 -8.12 10.24 0.39
CA GLU A 3 -8.30 11.15 -0.74
C GLU A 3 -7.77 10.48 -2.01
N VAL A 4 -8.58 10.48 -3.07
CA VAL A 4 -8.24 9.89 -4.37
C VAL A 4 -8.22 10.99 -5.42
N LYS A 5 -7.11 11.10 -6.15
CA LYS A 5 -6.93 12.03 -7.27
C LYS A 5 -6.66 11.27 -8.54
N GLY A 6 -7.25 11.73 -9.63
CA GLY A 6 -7.13 11.09 -10.94
C GLY A 6 -8.09 11.74 -11.94
N GLU A 7 -8.08 11.22 -13.16
CA GLU A 7 -8.95 11.71 -14.22
C GLU A 7 -10.43 11.40 -13.92
N SER A 8 -11.33 12.31 -14.32
CA SER A 8 -12.77 12.20 -14.01
C SER A 8 -13.44 10.97 -14.62
N ASN A 9 -12.92 10.46 -15.73
CA ASN A 9 -13.37 9.21 -16.37
C ASN A 9 -12.82 7.95 -15.68
N VAL A 10 -11.78 8.06 -14.84
CA VAL A 10 -11.12 6.93 -14.16
C VAL A 10 -11.60 6.81 -12.72
N LEU A 11 -11.75 7.94 -12.01
CA LEU A 11 -12.18 8.00 -10.60
C LEU A 11 -13.43 7.14 -10.27
N PRO A 12 -14.48 7.06 -11.12
CA PRO A 12 -15.64 6.21 -10.86
C PRO A 12 -15.34 4.71 -10.76
N TYR A 13 -14.16 4.29 -11.23
CA TYR A 13 -13.70 2.90 -11.22
C TYR A 13 -12.67 2.63 -10.13
N VAL A 14 -12.29 3.61 -9.31
CA VAL A 14 -11.43 3.39 -8.14
C VAL A 14 -12.33 3.10 -6.95
N GLU A 15 -12.20 1.92 -6.37
CA GLU A 15 -12.95 1.50 -5.18
C GLU A 15 -12.07 1.61 -3.95
N THR A 16 -12.65 2.19 -2.89
CA THR A 16 -12.04 2.24 -1.57
C THR A 16 -13.05 1.72 -0.54
N PHE A 17 -12.71 0.67 0.18
CA PHE A 17 -13.58 0.09 1.19
C PHE A 17 -12.77 -0.58 2.29
N VAL A 18 -13.37 -0.70 3.47
CA VAL A 18 -12.75 -1.40 4.60
C VAL A 18 -13.29 -2.82 4.66
N SER A 19 -12.39 -3.79 4.67
CA SER A 19 -12.70 -5.21 4.92
C SER A 19 -11.97 -5.66 6.18
N GLY A 20 -12.72 -5.89 7.25
CA GLY A 20 -12.15 -6.13 8.58
C GLY A 20 -11.36 -4.93 9.08
N ASN A 21 -10.05 -5.09 9.26
CA ASN A 21 -9.12 -4.03 9.66
C ASN A 21 -8.27 -3.49 8.49
N ARG A 22 -8.52 -3.93 7.25
CA ARG A 22 -7.76 -3.52 6.07
C ARG A 22 -8.55 -2.56 5.20
N LEU A 23 -7.96 -1.40 4.91
CA LEU A 23 -8.40 -0.56 3.82
C LEU A 23 -7.95 -1.21 2.50
N VAL A 24 -8.92 -1.47 1.62
CA VAL A 24 -8.68 -1.95 0.26
C VAL A 24 -8.83 -0.76 -0.69
N VAL A 25 -7.86 -0.63 -1.59
CA VAL A 25 -7.84 0.37 -2.67
C VAL A 25 -7.53 -0.38 -3.95
N GLU A 26 -8.47 -0.42 -4.87
CA GLU A 26 -8.34 -1.17 -6.11
C GLU A 26 -9.14 -0.55 -7.26
N PHE A 27 -8.82 -0.94 -8.48
CA PHE A 27 -9.72 -0.70 -9.60
C PHE A 27 -10.86 -1.73 -9.56
N ARG A 28 -12.08 -1.26 -9.82
CA ARG A 28 -13.28 -2.11 -9.87
C ARG A 28 -13.07 -3.26 -10.85
N ASN A 29 -13.30 -4.47 -10.35
CA ASN A 29 -13.23 -5.69 -11.14
C ASN A 29 -14.22 -5.68 -12.33
N GLY A 30 -13.80 -6.28 -13.46
CA GLY A 30 -14.63 -6.38 -14.67
C GLY A 30 -14.53 -5.18 -15.62
N TYR A 31 -13.75 -4.15 -15.26
CA TYR A 31 -13.46 -3.02 -16.15
C TYR A 31 -12.01 -3.06 -16.61
N ASN A 32 -11.81 -2.91 -17.91
CA ASN A 32 -10.49 -2.84 -18.52
C ASN A 32 -10.09 -1.37 -18.68
N ILE A 33 -9.53 -0.79 -17.62
CA ILE A 33 -9.04 0.59 -17.63
C ILE A 33 -7.66 0.60 -18.29
N ARG A 34 -7.51 1.32 -19.40
CA ARG A 34 -6.26 1.41 -20.16
C ARG A 34 -5.95 2.87 -20.44
N GLU A 35 -4.66 3.18 -20.62
CA GLU A 35 -4.19 4.50 -21.07
C GLU A 35 -4.74 5.65 -20.22
N HIS A 36 -4.49 5.58 -18.91
CA HIS A 36 -4.83 6.64 -17.97
C HIS A 36 -3.56 7.23 -17.35
N PHE A 37 -3.64 8.47 -16.90
CA PHE A 37 -2.64 9.04 -16.02
C PHE A 37 -2.67 8.35 -14.64
N THR A 38 -1.58 8.47 -13.89
CA THR A 38 -1.47 7.90 -12.55
C THR A 38 -2.63 8.34 -11.66
N VAL A 39 -3.23 7.38 -10.95
CA VAL A 39 -4.16 7.65 -9.86
C VAL A 39 -3.34 7.78 -8.58
N GLU A 40 -3.52 8.87 -7.87
CA GLU A 40 -2.84 9.14 -6.60
C GLU A 40 -3.82 8.92 -5.44
N VAL A 41 -3.38 8.19 -4.41
CA VAL A 41 -4.21 7.91 -3.23
C VAL A 41 -3.46 8.32 -1.98
N TYR A 42 -4.03 9.25 -1.23
CA TYR A 42 -3.48 9.73 0.03
C TYR A 42 -4.29 9.16 1.20
N ILE A 43 -3.60 8.46 2.09
CA ILE A 43 -4.20 7.80 3.26
C ILE A 43 -3.59 8.39 4.52
N THR A 44 -4.45 8.85 5.44
CA THR A 44 -4.07 9.25 6.79
C THR A 44 -4.68 8.29 7.80
N THR A 45 -3.85 7.62 8.59
CA THR A 45 -4.25 6.64 9.60
C THR A 45 -3.46 6.86 10.90
N PRO A 46 -4.07 6.65 12.08
CA PRO A 46 -3.35 6.72 13.36
C PRO A 46 -2.35 5.57 13.56
N GLY A 47 -2.50 4.47 12.81
CA GLY A 47 -1.63 3.31 12.91
C GLY A 47 -1.60 2.51 11.61
N LEU A 48 -0.48 1.85 11.38
CA LEU A 48 -0.25 0.97 10.24
C LEU A 48 0.63 -0.18 10.73
N SER A 49 0.22 -1.41 10.42
CA SER A 49 0.98 -2.62 10.74
C SER A 49 1.08 -3.57 9.55
N SER A 50 0.36 -3.32 8.46
CA SER A 50 0.50 -4.11 7.24
C SER A 50 0.36 -3.30 5.96
N ILE A 51 1.12 -3.69 4.94
CA ILE A 51 1.10 -3.13 3.60
C ILE A 51 1.15 -4.28 2.60
N HIS A 52 0.22 -4.33 1.66
CA HIS A 52 0.25 -5.33 0.57
C HIS A 52 0.04 -4.62 -0.77
N LEU A 53 1.03 -4.74 -1.66
CA LEU A 53 0.97 -4.19 -3.01
C LEU A 53 1.10 -5.33 -4.03
N SER A 54 0.04 -5.59 -4.78
CA SER A 54 0.02 -6.64 -5.83
C SER A 54 0.20 -6.09 -7.25
N GLY A 55 0.11 -4.77 -7.44
CA GLY A 55 0.19 -4.12 -8.75
C GLY A 55 1.58 -3.56 -9.09
N SER A 56 1.60 -2.74 -10.14
CA SER A 56 2.80 -2.01 -10.60
C SER A 56 2.92 -0.60 -10.00
N GLY A 57 2.15 -0.33 -8.94
CA GLY A 57 2.09 0.98 -8.29
C GLY A 57 3.37 1.30 -7.50
N HIS A 58 3.40 2.52 -7.00
CA HIS A 58 4.40 2.96 -6.04
C HIS A 58 3.71 3.33 -4.74
N LEU A 59 4.24 2.84 -3.61
CA LEU A 59 3.74 3.14 -2.27
C LEU A 59 4.87 3.75 -1.45
N GLU A 60 4.59 4.90 -0.86
CA GLU A 60 5.46 5.55 0.12
C GLU A 60 4.72 5.69 1.45
N SER A 61 5.42 5.47 2.56
CA SER A 61 4.91 5.73 3.90
C SER A 61 5.95 6.42 4.78
N GLY A 62 5.47 7.15 5.78
CA GLY A 62 6.30 7.54 6.92
C GLY A 62 6.67 6.33 7.80
N THR A 63 7.28 6.63 8.95
CA THR A 63 7.59 5.61 9.96
C THR A 63 6.41 5.37 10.91
N PHE A 64 6.03 4.11 11.10
CA PHE A 64 4.99 3.70 12.03
C PHE A 64 5.55 2.84 13.18
N VAL A 65 4.87 2.88 14.33
CA VAL A 65 5.19 2.05 15.51
C VAL A 65 4.10 1.00 15.67
N CYS A 66 4.47 -0.27 15.76
CA CYS A 66 3.55 -1.39 15.96
C CYS A 66 4.27 -2.59 16.60
N GLU A 67 3.54 -3.61 17.05
CA GLU A 67 4.15 -4.84 17.58
C GLU A 67 4.75 -5.68 16.44
N HIS A 68 3.95 -5.92 15.40
CA HIS A 68 4.32 -6.73 14.24
C HIS A 68 4.01 -5.97 12.96
N ALA A 69 5.03 -5.79 12.10
CA ALA A 69 4.87 -5.23 10.77
C ALA A 69 4.93 -6.33 9.70
N ASP A 70 3.96 -6.33 8.78
CA ASP A 70 3.87 -7.27 7.64
C ASP A 70 3.81 -6.51 6.31
N ILE A 71 4.84 -6.67 5.47
CA ILE A 71 4.95 -5.97 4.19
C ILE A 71 5.07 -6.99 3.05
N GLU A 72 4.08 -7.01 2.16
CA GLU A 72 4.05 -7.90 1.01
C GLU A 72 4.04 -7.12 -0.32
N LEU A 73 4.94 -7.50 -1.22
CA LEU A 73 4.97 -7.01 -2.61
C LEU A 73 4.88 -8.21 -3.57
N SER A 74 3.70 -8.41 -4.16
CA SER A 74 3.45 -9.56 -5.07
C SER A 74 3.42 -9.17 -6.55
N GLY A 75 3.81 -7.93 -6.87
CA GLY A 75 3.79 -7.37 -8.23
C GLY A 75 5.16 -6.87 -8.72
N SER A 76 5.12 -5.95 -9.68
CA SER A 76 6.32 -5.27 -10.23
C SER A 76 6.49 -3.84 -9.72
N GLY A 77 5.66 -3.44 -8.75
CA GLY A 77 5.69 -2.10 -8.16
C GLY A 77 6.87 -1.88 -7.21
N SER A 78 6.79 -0.78 -6.46
CA SER A 78 7.75 -0.47 -5.41
C SER A 78 7.11 0.01 -4.12
N ILE A 79 7.75 -0.34 -3.00
CA ILE A 79 7.34 0.07 -1.66
C ILE A 79 8.53 0.72 -0.96
N GLU A 80 8.31 1.91 -0.41
CA GLU A 80 9.22 2.62 0.50
C GLU A 80 8.47 2.90 1.81
N CYS A 81 8.89 2.27 2.90
CA CYS A 81 8.19 2.38 4.18
C CYS A 81 9.12 2.29 5.38
N GLY A 82 8.63 2.70 6.55
CA GLY A 82 9.38 2.68 7.80
C GLY A 82 8.59 2.05 8.95
N PHE A 83 9.22 1.17 9.71
CA PHE A 83 8.61 0.56 10.90
C PHE A 83 9.57 0.50 12.09
N ILE A 84 9.04 0.80 13.27
CA ILE A 84 9.68 0.53 14.57
C ILE A 84 8.80 -0.52 15.25
N ALA A 85 9.27 -1.77 15.29
CA ALA A 85 8.45 -2.90 15.73
C ALA A 85 9.25 -3.99 16.47
N GLU A 86 8.57 -4.90 17.16
CA GLU A 86 9.20 -6.09 17.75
C GLU A 86 9.69 -7.01 16.63
N SER A 87 8.85 -7.21 15.61
CA SER A 87 9.19 -7.97 14.40
C SER A 87 8.74 -7.26 13.13
N ILE A 88 9.54 -7.39 12.07
CA ILE A 88 9.22 -6.93 10.72
C ILE A 88 9.36 -8.13 9.79
N GLU A 89 8.27 -8.50 9.13
CA GLU A 89 8.25 -9.46 8.03
C GLU A 89 8.06 -8.71 6.71
N ALA A 90 8.91 -9.02 5.74
CA ALA A 90 8.92 -8.38 4.44
C ALA A 90 9.15 -9.42 3.36
N ALA A 91 8.21 -9.53 2.42
CA ALA A 91 8.25 -10.52 1.36
C ALA A 91 8.05 -9.87 -0.02
N VAL A 92 8.89 -10.25 -0.98
CA VAL A 92 8.73 -9.88 -2.39
C VAL A 92 8.50 -11.16 -3.20
N SER A 93 7.32 -11.26 -3.80
CA SER A 93 6.92 -12.32 -4.71
C SER A 93 6.64 -11.73 -6.09
N GLY A 94 7.69 -11.41 -6.84
CA GLY A 94 7.56 -10.76 -8.15
C GLY A 94 8.87 -10.19 -8.67
N SER A 95 8.79 -9.06 -9.36
CA SER A 95 9.96 -8.32 -9.88
C SER A 95 10.08 -6.91 -9.30
N GLY A 96 9.26 -6.59 -8.31
CA GLY A 96 9.25 -5.29 -7.65
C GLY A 96 10.43 -5.07 -6.70
N ILE A 97 10.51 -3.85 -6.17
CA ILE A 97 11.57 -3.41 -5.25
C ILE A 97 10.94 -2.93 -3.94
N MET A 98 11.50 -3.36 -2.81
CA MET A 98 11.04 -2.95 -1.49
C MET A 98 12.21 -2.38 -0.69
N SER A 99 12.02 -1.18 -0.15
CA SER A 99 12.92 -0.52 0.80
C SER A 99 12.18 -0.35 2.13
N VAL A 100 12.61 -1.11 3.15
CA VAL A 100 12.03 -1.04 4.50
C VAL A 100 13.08 -0.45 5.45
N GLY A 101 12.78 0.71 6.01
CA GLY A 101 13.61 1.38 7.02
C GLY A 101 13.08 1.18 8.44
N GLY A 102 13.92 1.50 9.42
CA GLY A 102 13.53 1.54 10.84
C GLY A 102 14.25 0.52 11.71
N GLN A 103 13.56 -0.01 12.73
CA GLN A 103 14.16 -0.86 13.75
C GLN A 103 13.24 -2.05 14.10
N ALA A 104 13.82 -3.25 14.11
CA ALA A 104 13.20 -4.46 14.63
C ALA A 104 13.85 -4.87 15.97
N GLY A 105 13.14 -5.65 16.80
CA GLY A 105 13.69 -6.24 18.03
C GLY A 105 13.73 -5.29 19.23
N ILE A 106 12.82 -4.31 19.28
CA ILE A 106 12.51 -3.58 20.51
C ILE A 106 11.62 -4.45 21.40
N GLY A 107 12.22 -5.28 22.24
CA GLY A 107 11.57 -6.06 23.30
C GLY A 107 12.31 -5.93 24.61
#